data_AF-A0A6N6PDX6-F1
#
_entry.id   AF-A0A6N6PDX6-F1
#
_cell.length_a   1.000
_cell.length_b   1.000
_cell.length_c   1.000
_cell.angle_alpha   90.00
_cell.angle_beta   90.00
_cell.angle_gamma   90.00
#
_symmetry.space_group_name_H-M   'P 1'
#
loop_
_entity.id
_entity.type
_entity.pdbx_description
1 polymer ?
#
loop_
_entity_poly.entity_id
_entity_poly.type
_entity_poly.pdbx_seq_one_letter_code
_entity_poly.pdbx_strand_id
1 'polypeptide(L)'
;MKLPILSALTILACSAIAYGATPEQEKAFVESCQKAFATKDEKTLKSFLYTEGAPADIVEMFTMMTLNGAGGKSTKIEWVTPSKADAARSHESQEMPDGKIYKMPFAPSKQLVIESQD
;
A
#
# COMPACT_ATOMS: atom_id res chain seq x y z
N MET A 1 -10.78 12.03 28.96
CA MET A 1 -9.64 12.37 28.08
C MET A 1 -10.04 12.04 26.65
N LYS A 2 -10.04 13.04 25.76
CA LYS A 2 -10.32 12.85 24.33
C LYS A 2 -9.01 12.44 23.66
N LEU A 3 -8.90 11.18 23.23
CA LEU A 3 -7.75 10.70 22.44
C LEU A 3 -7.86 11.29 21.03
N PRO A 4 -6.81 11.93 20.49
CA PRO A 4 -6.83 12.42 19.11
C PRO A 4 -6.80 11.22 18.15
N ILE A 5 -7.74 11.25 17.21
CA ILE A 5 -7.95 10.31 16.11
C ILE A 5 -6.63 10.11 15.37
N LEU A 6 -6.14 8.87 15.37
CA LEU A 6 -4.89 8.47 14.73
C LEU A 6 -5.21 8.23 13.24
N SER A 7 -5.21 9.29 12.42
CA SER A 7 -5.30 9.16 10.96
C SER A 7 -4.06 8.43 10.42
N ALA A 8 -4.14 7.11 10.33
CA ALA A 8 -3.10 6.26 9.80
C ALA A 8 -3.12 6.31 8.26
N LEU A 9 -2.38 7.26 7.68
CA LEU A 9 -2.13 7.31 6.23
C LEU A 9 -1.19 6.15 5.85
N THR A 10 -1.76 4.98 5.60
CA THR A 10 -1.01 3.79 5.17
C THR A 10 -0.81 3.89 3.66
N ILE A 11 0.39 4.27 3.24
CA ILE A 11 0.76 4.33 1.82
C ILE A 11 1.12 2.92 1.38
N LEU A 12 0.15 2.20 0.84
CA LEU A 12 0.36 0.91 0.21
C LEU A 12 0.90 1.15 -1.21
N ALA A 13 2.22 1.04 -1.37
CA ALA A 13 2.87 1.13 -2.69
C ALA A 13 2.60 -0.17 -3.49
N CYS A 14 1.42 -0.26 -4.12
CA CYS A 14 1.12 -1.31 -5.07
C CYS A 14 1.87 -1.05 -6.38
N SER A 15 2.78 -1.94 -6.75
CA SER A 15 3.48 -1.88 -8.03
C SER A 15 2.65 -2.58 -9.11
N ALA A 16 1.73 -1.82 -9.71
CA ALA A 16 1.33 -2.13 -11.07
C ALA A 16 2.49 -1.70 -11.98
N ILE A 17 3.32 -2.64 -12.44
CA ILE A 17 4.26 -2.39 -13.53
C ILE A 17 3.40 -2.14 -14.77
N ALA A 18 3.07 -0.88 -15.02
CA ALA A 18 2.17 -0.56 -16.10
C ALA A 18 2.44 0.84 -16.67
N TYR A 19 3.46 0.90 -17.53
CA TYR A 19 3.24 1.56 -18.81
C TYR A 19 2.20 0.73 -19.60
N GLY A 20 0.91 0.71 -19.20
CA GLY A 20 -0.10 -0.03 -19.98
C GLY A 20 -1.33 -0.65 -19.29
N ALA A 21 -1.70 -0.27 -18.06
CA ALA A 21 -2.96 -0.74 -17.49
C ALA A 21 -4.12 0.06 -18.10
N THR A 22 -5.14 -0.64 -18.59
CA THR A 22 -6.39 -0.02 -19.04
C THR A 22 -7.16 0.55 -17.83
N PRO A 23 -7.98 1.60 -18.01
CA PRO A 23 -8.86 2.10 -16.95
C PRO A 23 -9.71 1.00 -16.30
N GLU A 24 -10.13 0.01 -17.07
CA GLU A 24 -10.89 -1.16 -16.62
C GLU A 24 -10.06 -2.04 -15.66
N GLN A 25 -8.78 -2.28 -15.98
CA GLN A 25 -7.88 -3.05 -15.12
C GLN A 25 -7.56 -2.30 -13.81
N GLU A 26 -7.37 -0.99 -13.89
CA GLU A 26 -7.15 -0.16 -12.70
C GLU A 26 -8.37 -0.17 -11.78
N LYS A 27 -9.57 -0.09 -12.36
CA LYS A 27 -10.83 -0.20 -11.62
C LYS A 27 -10.98 -1.58 -10.98
N ALA A 28 -10.75 -2.66 -11.73
CA ALA A 28 -10.82 -4.02 -11.21
C ALA A 28 -9.81 -4.27 -10.07
N PHE A 29 -8.62 -3.68 -10.16
CA PHE A 29 -7.64 -3.71 -9.09
C PHE A 29 -8.17 -3.02 -7.83
N VAL A 30 -8.70 -1.80 -7.95
CA VAL A 30 -9.27 -1.05 -6.81
C VAL A 30 -10.41 -1.83 -6.17
N GLU A 31 -11.33 -2.39 -6.96
CA GLU A 31 -12.43 -3.21 -6.44
C GLU A 31 -11.93 -4.45 -5.70
N SER A 32 -10.90 -5.12 -6.22
CA SER A 32 -10.25 -6.25 -5.57
C SER A 32 -9.60 -5.85 -4.23
N CYS A 33 -8.87 -4.73 -4.22
CA CYS A 33 -8.31 -4.15 -3.00
C CYS A 33 -9.39 -3.82 -1.97
N GLN A 34 -10.46 -3.13 -2.38
CA GLN A 34 -11.56 -2.75 -1.48
C GLN A 34 -12.20 -3.98 -0.84
N LYS A 35 -12.46 -5.01 -1.65
CA LYS A 35 -12.99 -6.28 -1.15
C LYS A 35 -12.03 -6.95 -0.17
N ALA A 36 -10.75 -7.04 -0.52
CA ALA A 36 -9.74 -7.69 0.31
C ALA A 36 -9.54 -6.97 1.66
N PHE A 37 -9.54 -5.63 1.66
CA PHE A 37 -9.51 -4.82 2.87
C PHE A 37 -10.76 -5.00 3.72
N ALA A 38 -11.95 -5.05 3.10
CA ALA A 38 -13.22 -5.25 3.82
C ALA A 38 -13.31 -6.64 4.48
N THR A 39 -12.81 -7.68 3.81
CA THR A 39 -12.87 -9.06 4.30
C THR A 39 -11.63 -9.51 5.05
N LYS A 40 -10.62 -8.64 5.23
CA LYS A 40 -9.29 -9.00 5.75
C LYS A 40 -8.69 -10.21 5.02
N ASP A 41 -8.83 -10.26 3.70
CA ASP A 41 -8.27 -11.34 2.88
C ASP A 41 -6.76 -11.18 2.78
N GLU A 42 -6.06 -11.75 3.77
CA GLU A 42 -4.60 -11.75 3.86
C GLU A 42 -3.92 -12.21 2.58
N LYS A 43 -4.42 -13.28 1.97
CA LYS A 43 -3.80 -13.87 0.78
C LYS A 43 -3.83 -12.87 -0.37
N THR A 44 -4.98 -12.23 -0.58
CA THR A 44 -5.13 -11.23 -1.64
C THR A 44 -4.34 -9.95 -1.31
N LEU A 45 -4.37 -9.46 -0.07
CA LEU A 45 -3.60 -8.28 0.34
C LEU A 45 -2.08 -8.49 0.19
N LYS A 46 -1.58 -9.66 0.60
CA LYS A 46 -0.18 -10.03 0.43
C LYS A 46 0.22 -10.10 -1.05
N SER A 47 -0.70 -10.49 -1.94
CA SER A 47 -0.43 -10.56 -3.39
C SER A 47 -0.22 -9.19 -4.05
N PHE A 48 -0.62 -8.10 -3.39
CA PHE A 48 -0.40 -6.74 -3.88
C PHE A 48 0.97 -6.16 -3.51
N LEU A 49 1.71 -6.82 -2.62
CA LEU A 49 3.05 -6.39 -2.22
C LEU A 49 4.08 -6.77 -3.28
N TYR A 50 5.01 -5.85 -3.54
CA TYR A 50 6.24 -6.18 -4.24
C TYR A 50 7.15 -7.00 -3.32
N THR A 51 7.45 -8.23 -3.69
CA THR A 51 8.21 -9.18 -2.84
C THR A 51 9.55 -9.62 -3.44
N GLU A 52 9.87 -9.17 -4.65
CA GLU A 52 11.12 -9.53 -5.31
C GLU A 52 12.32 -8.95 -4.54
N GLY A 53 13.25 -9.82 -4.15
CA GLY A 53 14.41 -9.45 -3.33
C GLY A 53 14.08 -9.13 -1.86
N ALA A 54 12.82 -9.23 -1.43
CA ALA A 54 12.42 -8.97 -0.04
C ALA A 54 12.55 -10.25 0.81
N PRO A 55 13.17 -10.16 2.01
CA PRO A 55 13.12 -11.24 3.00
C PRO A 55 11.68 -11.58 3.44
N ALA A 56 11.41 -12.85 3.73
CA ALA A 56 10.05 -13.33 4.03
C ALA A 56 9.44 -12.69 5.29
N ASP A 57 10.27 -12.43 6.30
CA ASP A 57 9.93 -11.74 7.55
C ASP A 57 9.50 -10.30 7.31
N ILE A 58 10.15 -9.58 6.39
CA ILE A 58 9.75 -8.22 5.99
C ILE A 58 8.40 -8.25 5.27
N VAL A 59 8.18 -9.20 4.38
CA VAL A 59 6.89 -9.37 3.67
C VAL A 59 5.77 -9.66 4.67
N GLU A 60 6.02 -10.53 5.64
CA GLU A 60 5.04 -10.87 6.68
C GLU A 60 4.73 -9.67 7.59
N MET A 61 5.75 -8.89 7.96
CA MET A 61 5.57 -7.66 8.72
C MET A 61 4.66 -6.66 8.00
N PHE A 62 4.90 -6.39 6.72
CA PHE A 62 4.03 -5.49 5.94
C PHE A 62 2.62 -6.04 5.75
N THR A 63 2.49 -7.37 5.62
CA THR A 63 1.18 -8.03 5.55
C THR A 63 0.40 -7.81 6.85
N MET A 64 1.04 -8.01 8.01
CA MET A 64 0.44 -7.76 9.32
C MET A 64 0.04 -6.29 9.51
N MET A 65 0.91 -5.33 9.13
CA MET A 65 0.58 -3.91 9.18
C MET A 65 -0.63 -3.56 8.31
N THR A 66 -0.68 -4.13 7.09
CA THR A 66 -1.81 -3.95 6.16
C THR A 66 -3.11 -4.51 6.74
N LEU A 67 -3.07 -5.72 7.32
CA LEU A 67 -4.21 -6.35 7.96
C LEU A 67 -4.71 -5.62 9.21
N ASN A 68 -3.80 -5.01 9.97
CA ASN A 68 -4.15 -4.24 11.16
C ASN A 68 -4.96 -2.98 10.81
N GLY A 69 -4.67 -2.37 9.66
CA GLY A 69 -5.47 -1.26 9.09
C GLY A 69 -6.73 -1.71 8.34
N ALA A 70 -6.92 -3.01 8.11
CA ALA A 70 -8.03 -3.57 7.35
C ALA A 70 -9.29 -3.84 8.21
N GLY A 71 -10.45 -3.86 7.56
CA GLY A 71 -11.75 -4.15 8.20
C GLY A 71 -12.44 -2.98 8.91
N GLY A 72 -11.98 -1.73 8.72
CA GLY A 72 -12.69 -0.52 9.14
C GLY A 72 -13.91 -0.19 8.25
N LYS A 73 -14.77 0.74 8.69
CA LYS A 73 -15.89 1.23 7.86
C LYS A 73 -15.35 2.07 6.69
N SER A 74 -16.01 1.93 5.53
CA SER A 74 -15.80 2.72 4.31
C SER A 74 -14.32 3.06 4.03
N THR A 75 -13.57 2.07 3.53
CA THR A 75 -12.24 2.32 3.00
C THR A 75 -12.36 2.94 1.60
N LYS A 76 -12.08 4.24 1.47
CA LYS A 76 -11.90 4.85 0.16
C LYS A 76 -10.55 4.39 -0.38
N ILE A 77 -10.57 3.65 -1.48
CA ILE A 77 -9.36 3.22 -2.18
C ILE A 77 -9.40 3.83 -3.58
N GLU A 78 -8.38 4.59 -3.93
CA GLU A 78 -8.29 5.22 -5.25
C GLU A 78 -6.85 5.33 -5.75
N TRP A 79 -6.71 5.38 -7.07
CA TRP A 79 -5.45 5.71 -7.73
C TRP A 79 -5.31 7.22 -7.84
N VAL A 80 -4.20 7.75 -7.34
CA VAL A 80 -3.81 9.14 -7.53
C VAL A 80 -2.47 9.23 -8.23
N THR A 81 -2.24 10.34 -8.92
CA THR A 81 -0.89 10.68 -9.38
C THR A 81 -0.08 11.10 -8.14
N PRO A 82 1.07 10.47 -7.86
CA PRO A 82 1.90 10.85 -6.71
C PRO A 82 2.34 12.32 -6.85
N SER A 83 2.34 13.05 -5.74
CA SER A 83 2.93 14.39 -5.73
C SER A 83 4.44 14.29 -5.97
N LYS A 84 5.08 15.40 -6.38
CA LYS A 84 6.56 15.42 -6.54
C LYS A 84 7.27 15.05 -5.24
N ALA A 85 6.70 15.43 -4.09
CA ALA A 85 7.25 15.12 -2.78
C ALA A 85 7.11 13.62 -2.46
N ASP A 86 5.95 13.02 -2.72
CA ASP A 86 5.73 11.59 -2.47
C ASP A 86 6.58 10.72 -3.38
N ALA A 87 6.70 11.10 -4.65
CA ALA A 87 7.56 10.43 -5.62
C ALA A 87 9.04 10.51 -5.20
N ALA A 88 9.49 11.65 -4.67
CA ALA A 88 10.84 11.79 -4.13
C ALA A 88 11.06 10.87 -2.91
N ARG A 89 10.13 10.92 -1.94
CA ARG A 89 10.19 10.11 -0.72
C ARG A 89 10.18 8.60 -1.00
N SER A 90 9.44 8.17 -2.04
CA SER A 90 9.40 6.76 -2.43
C SER A 90 10.74 6.22 -2.92
N HIS A 91 11.65 7.09 -3.39
CA HIS A 91 13.01 6.72 -3.81
C HIS A 91 14.08 6.95 -2.75
N GLU A 92 13.71 7.49 -1.59
CA GLU A 92 14.63 7.64 -0.49
C GLU A 92 14.98 6.26 0.07
N SER A 93 16.25 6.13 0.44
CA SER A 93 16.73 4.98 1.18
C SER A 93 16.09 4.97 2.57
N GLN A 94 15.38 3.90 2.92
CA GLN A 94 14.72 3.72 4.22
C GLN A 94 15.43 2.63 5.01
N GLU A 95 15.74 2.92 6.27
CA GLU A 95 16.20 1.90 7.22
C GLU A 95 15.01 1.07 7.67
N MET A 96 15.11 -0.24 7.50
CA MET A 96 14.09 -1.19 7.92
C MET A 96 14.42 -1.72 9.32
N PRO A 97 13.46 -2.33 10.04
CA PRO A 97 13.68 -2.83 11.41
C PRO A 97 14.80 -3.86 11.57
N ASP A 98 15.28 -4.45 10.47
CA ASP A 98 16.44 -5.33 10.45
C ASP A 98 17.79 -4.58 10.39
N GLY A 99 17.77 -3.24 10.44
CA GLY A 99 18.93 -2.36 10.37
C GLY A 99 19.51 -2.21 8.97
N LYS A 100 18.89 -2.79 7.93
CA LYS A 100 19.35 -2.64 6.55
C LYS A 100 18.65 -1.48 5.86
N ILE A 101 19.35 -0.91 4.88
CA ILE A 101 18.85 0.17 4.05
C ILE A 101 18.21 -0.43 2.80
N TYR A 102 16.94 -0.13 2.59
CA TYR A 102 16.16 -0.53 1.41
C TYR A 102 15.79 0.69 0.59
N LYS A 103 15.74 0.53 -0.73
CA LYS A 103 15.30 1.55 -1.67
C LYS A 103 14.40 0.91 -2.71
N MET A 104 13.27 1.55 -3.02
CA MET A 104 12.40 1.09 -4.11
C MET A 104 13.18 1.10 -5.44
N PRO A 105 13.15 -0.01 -6.19
CA PRO A 105 13.90 -0.10 -7.44
C PRO A 105 13.25 0.67 -8.59
N PHE A 106 12.03 1.18 -8.40
CA PHE A 106 11.26 1.88 -9.44
C PHE A 106 10.56 3.13 -8.92
N ALA A 107 10.35 4.07 -9.84
CA ALA A 107 9.54 5.25 -9.63
C ALA A 107 8.05 4.93 -9.71
N PRO A 108 7.23 5.29 -8.71
CA PRO A 108 5.80 5.12 -8.82
C PRO A 108 5.25 6.09 -9.87
N SER A 109 4.56 5.57 -10.87
CA SER A 109 3.76 6.36 -11.82
C SER A 109 2.36 6.67 -11.26
N LYS A 110 1.88 5.81 -10.36
CA LYS A 110 0.61 5.93 -9.63
C LYS A 110 0.81 5.55 -8.17
N GLN A 111 -0.03 6.12 -7.31
CA GLN A 111 -0.06 5.83 -5.88
C GLN A 111 -1.46 5.40 -5.49
N LEU A 112 -1.56 4.29 -4.75
CA LEU A 112 -2.81 3.85 -4.16
C LEU A 112 -2.98 4.57 -2.83
N VAL A 113 -4.09 5.30 -2.66
CA VAL A 113 -4.45 5.94 -1.40
C VAL A 113 -5.58 5.17 -0.77
N ILE A 114 -5.41 4.85 0.51
CA ILE A 114 -6.35 4.09 1.33
C ILE A 114 -6.75 4.99 2.50
N GLU A 115 -7.97 5.50 2.47
CA GLU A 115 -8.53 6.31 3.55
C GLU A 115 -9.58 5.48 4.29
N SER A 116 -9.35 5.22 5.57
CA SER A 116 -10.37 4.63 6.44
C SER A 116 -11.17 5.75 7.11
N GLN A 117 -12.49 5.69 7.04
CA GLN A 117 -13.36 6.55 7.86
C GLN A 117 -13.57 5.91 9.23
N ASP A 118 -13.03 6.54 10.28
CA ASP A 118 -13.39 6.28 11.69
C ASP A 118 -14.72 6.94 12.06
#